data_AF-A0A6G0UGW9-F1
#
_entry.id   AF-A0A6G0UGW9-F1
#
_cell.length_a   1.000
_cell.length_b   1.000
_cell.length_c   1.000
_cell.angle_alpha   90.00
_cell.angle_beta   90.00
_cell.angle_gamma   90.00
#
_symmetry.space_group_name_H-M   'P 1'
#
loop_
_entity.id
_entity.type
_entity.pdbx_description
1 polymer ?
#
loop_
_entity_poly.entity_id
_entity_poly.type
_entity_poly.pdbx_seq_one_letter_code
_entity_poly.pdbx_strand_id
1 'polypeptide(L)'
;MKKVIFFLFVFLGLTSGKKPKVAIIGAGMAGLSTGNRFLEQKFENFEIFEALDRYGGRVFPVAYKDGFLQHGAQFINGDKNPLFDLADELGVVSDVYPDFGHLSDAVVRFGRCPVKEADIEAFRDFSEPLDMKYHDVAFSDEKKSYDETVKSMYDKDYAEFLRNQSAESGFRRNIFDSLSLTLRSYFEFEYAARWEE
;
A
#
# COMPACT_ATOMS: atom_id res chain seq x y z
N MET A 1 17.52 16.29 -14.01
CA MET A 1 17.20 16.84 -12.67
C MET A 1 16.16 17.94 -12.80
N LYS A 2 14.87 17.63 -12.59
CA LYS A 2 13.79 18.63 -12.62
C LYS A 2 13.77 19.36 -11.27
N LYS A 3 14.05 20.68 -11.28
CA LYS A 3 13.96 21.53 -10.09
C LYS A 3 12.48 21.73 -9.76
N VAL A 4 12.03 21.12 -8.66
CA VAL A 4 10.74 21.47 -8.06
C VAL A 4 10.95 22.77 -7.29
N ILE A 5 10.38 23.87 -7.79
CA ILE A 5 10.38 25.16 -7.12
C ILE A 5 9.17 25.16 -6.17
N PHE A 6 9.42 25.05 -4.87
CA PHE A 6 8.40 25.35 -3.87
C PHE A 6 8.16 26.87 -3.88
N PHE A 7 6.99 27.29 -4.33
CA PHE A 7 6.52 28.66 -4.09
C PHE A 7 6.14 28.79 -2.61
N LEU A 8 7.11 29.19 -1.79
CA LEU A 8 6.83 29.68 -0.44
C LEU A 8 6.23 31.08 -0.59
N PHE A 9 4.90 31.21 -0.49
CA PHE A 9 4.26 32.51 -0.28
C PHE A 9 4.63 33.01 1.13
N VAL A 10 5.78 33.67 1.24
CA VAL A 10 6.10 34.48 2.42
C VAL A 10 5.28 35.76 2.30
N PHE A 11 4.15 35.83 3.02
CA PHE A 11 3.61 37.14 3.37
C PHE A 11 4.64 37.83 4.27
N LEU A 12 5.47 38.73 3.69
CA LEU A 12 6.16 39.76 4.46
C LEU A 12 5.12 40.77 4.96
N GLY A 13 4.29 40.34 5.90
CA GLY A 13 3.61 41.25 6.80
C GLY A 13 4.63 41.70 7.84
N LEU A 14 4.82 43.02 7.97
CA LEU A 14 5.59 43.61 9.07
C LEU A 14 5.03 43.06 10.39
N THR A 15 5.78 42.17 11.07
CA THR A 15 5.37 41.73 12.40
C THR A 15 5.79 42.78 13.42
N SER A 16 4.80 43.58 13.83
CA SER A 16 4.59 43.83 15.26
C SER A 16 4.94 42.55 16.05
N GLY A 17 5.60 42.63 17.21
CA GLY A 17 6.08 41.49 17.99
C GLY A 17 5.01 40.50 18.51
N LYS A 18 3.84 40.43 17.88
CA LYS A 18 2.76 39.47 18.13
C LYS A 18 2.88 38.29 17.17
N LYS A 19 2.84 37.07 17.72
CA LYS A 19 2.77 35.83 16.95
C LYS A 19 1.53 35.84 16.02
N PRO A 20 1.62 35.35 14.78
CA PRO A 20 0.47 35.27 13.88
C PRO A 20 -0.61 34.34 14.45
N LYS A 21 -1.87 34.57 14.10
CA LYS A 21 -2.97 33.64 14.35
C LYS A 21 -3.18 32.78 13.11
N VAL A 22 -3.19 31.46 13.26
CA VAL A 22 -3.27 30.50 12.13
C VAL A 22 -4.65 29.85 12.07
N ALA A 23 -5.27 29.82 10.89
CA ALA A 23 -6.47 29.04 10.64
C ALA A 23 -6.09 27.75 9.90
N ILE A 24 -6.49 26.61 10.43
CA ILE A 24 -6.35 25.29 9.78
C ILE A 24 -7.73 24.91 9.26
N ILE A 25 -7.84 24.64 7.95
CA ILE A 25 -9.11 24.28 7.31
C ILE A 25 -9.15 22.76 7.09
N GLY A 26 -10.07 22.09 7.77
CA GLY A 26 -10.27 20.64 7.81
C GLY A 26 -9.68 20.01 9.07
N ALA A 27 -10.50 19.24 9.80
CA ALA A 27 -10.14 18.40 10.95
C ALA A 27 -9.98 16.92 10.55
N GLY A 28 -9.47 16.66 9.35
CA GLY A 28 -8.95 15.34 8.98
C GLY A 28 -7.54 15.10 9.53
N MET A 29 -6.94 13.94 9.21
CA MET A 29 -5.59 13.59 9.68
C MET A 29 -4.56 14.71 9.48
N ALA A 30 -4.47 15.31 8.30
CA ALA A 30 -3.51 16.39 8.03
C ALA A 30 -3.70 17.63 8.93
N GLY A 31 -4.95 18.06 9.14
CA GLY A 31 -5.24 19.23 9.96
C GLY A 31 -5.02 18.97 11.45
N LEU A 32 -5.46 17.81 11.94
CA LEU A 32 -5.23 17.38 13.32
C LEU A 32 -3.73 17.20 13.61
N SER A 33 -2.97 16.57 12.71
CA SER A 33 -1.51 16.45 12.84
C SER A 33 -0.81 17.81 12.84
N THR A 34 -1.30 18.77 12.05
CA THR A 34 -0.78 20.15 12.06
C THR A 34 -1.03 20.82 13.42
N GLY A 35 -2.25 20.72 13.94
CA GLY A 35 -2.59 21.23 15.27
C GLY A 35 -1.75 20.57 16.37
N ASN A 36 -1.58 19.26 16.34
CA ASN A 36 -0.74 18.53 17.30
C ASN A 36 0.72 19.02 17.25
N ARG A 37 1.29 19.16 16.04
CA ARG A 37 2.65 19.69 15.87
C ARG A 37 2.78 21.13 16.37
N PHE A 38 1.76 21.97 16.21
CA PHE A 38 1.77 23.31 16.78
C PHE A 38 1.82 23.29 18.32
N LEU A 39 1.03 22.43 18.95
CA LEU A 39 1.04 22.26 20.41
C LEU A 39 2.39 21.75 20.91
N GLU A 40 3.00 20.77 20.25
CA GLU A 40 4.37 20.28 20.55
C GLU A 40 5.41 21.42 20.52
N GLN A 41 5.24 22.37 19.60
CA GLN A 41 6.12 23.54 19.44
C GLN A 41 5.70 24.74 20.31
N LYS A 42 4.74 24.55 21.24
CA LYS A 42 4.21 25.61 22.13
C LYS A 42 3.63 26.80 21.34
N PHE A 43 3.05 26.50 20.18
CA PHE A 43 2.30 27.45 19.38
C PHE A 43 0.81 27.19 19.59
N GLU A 44 0.15 28.07 20.35
CA GLU A 44 -1.26 27.90 20.72
C GLU A 44 -2.19 28.86 19.96
N ASN A 45 -1.64 29.78 19.16
CA ASN A 45 -2.42 30.79 18.45
C ASN A 45 -2.98 30.26 17.13
N PHE A 46 -3.77 29.18 17.19
CA PHE A 46 -4.43 28.60 16.02
C PHE A 46 -5.85 28.13 16.31
N GLU A 47 -6.64 28.01 15.26
CA GLU A 47 -7.99 27.42 15.29
C GLU A 47 -8.14 26.44 14.11
N ILE A 48 -8.84 25.33 14.35
CA ILE A 48 -9.19 24.33 13.32
C ILE A 48 -10.66 24.48 12.98
N PHE A 49 -10.96 24.62 11.69
CA PHE A 49 -12.32 24.73 11.16
C PHE A 49 -12.66 23.47 10.36
N GLU A 50 -13.72 22.76 10.72
CA GLU A 50 -14.22 21.59 10.00
C GLU A 50 -15.62 21.90 9.46
N ALA A 51 -15.88 21.45 8.23
CA ALA A 51 -17.14 21.68 7.56
C ALA A 51 -18.21 20.65 7.96
N LEU A 52 -17.78 19.45 8.33
CA LEU A 52 -18.64 18.38 8.81
C LEU A 52 -18.92 18.51 10.32
N ASP A 53 -19.95 17.81 10.79
CA ASP A 53 -20.29 17.63 12.20
C ASP A 53 -19.38 16.60 12.92
N ARG A 54 -18.31 16.16 12.26
CA ARG A 54 -17.34 15.19 12.74
C ARG A 54 -15.92 15.52 12.26
N TYR A 55 -14.93 15.11 13.03
CA TYR A 55 -13.52 15.11 12.62
C TYR A 55 -13.14 13.79 11.93
N GLY A 56 -11.86 13.63 11.60
CA GLY A 56 -11.27 12.42 10.99
C GLY A 56 -11.26 12.44 9.46
N GLY A 57 -12.11 13.25 8.83
CA GLY A 57 -12.15 13.40 7.38
C GLY A 57 -12.47 12.09 6.67
N ARG A 58 -11.50 11.57 5.89
CA ARG A 58 -11.61 10.29 5.16
C ARG A 58 -11.35 9.05 6.03
N VAL A 59 -10.97 9.21 7.29
CA VAL A 59 -11.02 8.14 8.29
C VAL A 59 -12.40 8.23 8.92
N PHE A 60 -13.29 7.28 8.62
CA PHE A 60 -14.68 7.33 9.05
C PHE A 60 -15.23 5.94 9.38
N PRO A 61 -15.02 5.47 10.63
CA PRO A 61 -15.66 4.27 11.12
C PRO A 61 -17.13 4.57 11.47
N VAL A 62 -18.04 3.70 11.02
CA VAL A 62 -19.47 3.75 11.34
C VAL A 62 -19.81 2.52 12.16
N ALA A 63 -20.34 2.71 13.38
CA ALA A 63 -20.72 1.60 14.24
C ALA A 63 -21.75 0.70 13.55
N TYR A 64 -21.50 -0.60 13.54
CA TYR A 64 -22.37 -1.59 12.94
C TYR A 64 -22.26 -2.91 13.71
N LYS A 65 -23.38 -3.33 14.32
CA LYS A 65 -23.44 -4.50 15.21
C LYS A 65 -22.38 -4.41 16.33
N ASP A 66 -21.51 -5.40 16.43
CA ASP A 66 -20.42 -5.57 17.37
C ASP A 66 -19.08 -4.98 16.88
N GLY A 67 -19.09 -4.21 15.78
CA GLY A 67 -17.88 -3.59 15.23
C GLY A 67 -18.15 -2.29 14.47
N PHE A 68 -17.30 -2.03 13.48
CA PHE A 68 -17.37 -0.82 12.65
C PHE A 68 -17.27 -1.17 11.16
N LEU A 69 -18.02 -0.45 10.33
CA LEU A 69 -17.81 -0.39 8.89
C LEU A 69 -16.92 0.81 8.56
N GLN A 70 -15.84 0.59 7.81
CA GLN A 70 -14.97 1.68 7.36
C GLN A 70 -15.53 2.29 6.09
N HIS A 71 -16.03 3.53 6.17
CA HIS A 71 -16.53 4.28 5.00
C HIS A 71 -15.41 4.96 4.20
N GLY A 72 -14.15 4.82 4.63
CA GLY A 72 -13.00 5.44 3.98
C GLY A 72 -11.73 4.64 4.23
N ALA A 73 -10.69 5.28 4.79
CA ALA A 73 -9.42 4.60 5.06
C ALA A 73 -9.63 3.41 6.00
N GLN A 74 -9.10 2.25 5.59
CA GLN A 74 -9.28 0.98 6.29
C GLN A 74 -7.94 0.34 6.69
N PHE A 75 -6.88 0.55 5.91
CA PHE A 75 -5.57 -0.07 6.12
C PHE A 75 -4.48 0.98 6.38
N ILE A 76 -3.48 0.57 7.15
CA ILE A 76 -2.20 1.27 7.28
C ILE A 76 -1.18 0.42 6.52
N ASN A 77 -0.59 0.96 5.46
CA ASN A 77 0.34 0.21 4.62
C ASN A 77 1.78 0.37 5.16
N GLY A 78 2.43 -0.75 5.43
CA GLY A 78 3.77 -0.82 6.01
C GLY A 78 3.82 -0.52 7.51
N ASP A 79 4.81 -1.09 8.20
CA ASP A 79 5.09 -0.90 9.62
C ASP A 79 6.03 0.29 9.89
N LYS A 80 6.84 0.68 8.91
CA LYS A 80 7.75 1.83 8.98
C LYS A 80 7.07 3.13 8.57
N ASN A 81 5.96 3.47 9.22
CA ASN A 81 5.31 4.75 8.99
C ASN A 81 4.78 5.38 10.30
N PRO A 82 4.75 6.72 10.41
CA PRO A 82 4.34 7.40 11.65
C PRO A 82 2.88 7.13 12.07
N LEU A 83 2.03 6.69 11.14
CA LEU A 83 0.64 6.34 11.43
C LEU A 83 0.54 4.97 12.11
N PHE A 84 1.41 4.01 11.72
CA PHE A 84 1.54 2.72 12.37
C PHE A 84 2.07 2.89 13.80
N ASP A 85 3.15 3.66 13.98
CA ASP A 85 3.70 3.95 15.31
C ASP A 85 2.64 4.55 16.24
N LEU A 86 1.85 5.51 15.74
CA LEU A 86 0.75 6.11 16.49
C LEU A 86 -0.36 5.11 16.80
N ALA A 87 -0.73 4.26 15.84
CA ALA A 87 -1.76 3.25 16.05
C ALA A 87 -1.32 2.18 17.07
N ASP A 88 -0.05 1.79 17.05
CA ASP A 88 0.56 0.84 17.99
C ASP A 88 0.63 1.45 19.40
N GLU A 89 1.08 2.70 19.53
CA GLU A 89 1.10 3.43 20.81
C GLU A 89 -0.31 3.54 21.44
N LEU A 90 -1.33 3.72 20.60
CA LEU A 90 -2.73 3.79 21.03
C LEU A 90 -3.37 2.41 21.25
N GLY A 91 -2.69 1.31 20.90
CA GLY A 91 -3.22 -0.05 21.01
C GLY A 91 -4.42 -0.32 20.09
N VAL A 92 -4.48 0.33 18.93
CA VAL A 92 -5.61 0.21 17.97
C VAL A 92 -5.26 -0.58 16.71
N VAL A 93 -4.06 -1.14 16.64
CA VAL A 93 -3.70 -2.12 15.59
C VAL A 93 -4.46 -3.43 15.87
N SER A 94 -5.34 -3.82 14.96
CA SER A 94 -6.10 -5.08 15.06
C SER A 94 -5.22 -6.27 14.71
N ASP A 95 -4.66 -6.25 13.50
CA ASP A 95 -3.90 -7.35 12.90
C ASP A 95 -2.85 -6.79 11.94
N VAL A 96 -1.79 -7.58 11.69
CA VAL A 96 -0.76 -7.29 10.70
C VAL A 96 -0.78 -8.39 9.65
N TYR A 97 -0.97 -8.00 8.39
CA TYR A 97 -1.01 -8.93 7.27
C TYR A 97 0.22 -8.72 6.39
N PRO A 98 0.93 -9.79 6.01
CA PRO A 98 1.99 -9.68 5.01
C PRO A 98 1.37 -9.41 3.65
N ASP A 99 2.02 -8.59 2.83
CA ASP A 99 1.50 -8.24 1.50
C ASP A 99 1.31 -9.51 0.63
N PHE A 100 2.18 -10.52 0.80
CA PHE A 100 2.09 -11.82 0.12
C PHE A 100 1.15 -12.84 0.78
N GLY A 101 0.51 -12.49 1.90
CA GLY A 101 -0.38 -13.38 2.67
C GLY A 101 -1.53 -13.95 1.84
N HIS A 102 -1.99 -13.19 0.85
CA HIS A 102 -3.05 -13.60 -0.07
C HIS A 102 -2.69 -14.83 -0.94
N LEU A 103 -1.40 -15.18 -1.05
CA LEU A 103 -0.90 -16.38 -1.75
C LEU A 103 -0.32 -17.43 -0.79
N SER A 104 0.45 -17.00 0.21
CA SER A 104 1.07 -17.91 1.19
C SER A 104 0.02 -18.59 2.06
N ASP A 105 -0.98 -17.84 2.51
CA ASP A 105 -1.98 -18.31 3.48
C ASP A 105 -3.29 -18.74 2.81
N ALA A 106 -3.31 -18.69 1.47
CA ALA A 106 -4.50 -18.97 0.68
C ALA A 106 -4.99 -20.41 0.85
N VAL A 107 -6.29 -20.56 1.09
CA VAL A 107 -6.93 -21.87 1.05
C VAL A 107 -7.37 -22.16 -0.38
N VAL A 108 -6.58 -22.94 -1.11
CA VAL A 108 -6.92 -23.30 -2.50
C VAL A 108 -7.99 -24.38 -2.52
N ARG A 109 -9.04 -24.16 -3.33
CA ARG A 109 -10.16 -25.09 -3.51
C ARG A 109 -10.41 -25.29 -5.01
N PHE A 110 -10.19 -26.52 -5.47
CA PHE A 110 -10.27 -26.88 -6.88
C PHE A 110 -11.39 -27.90 -7.19
N GLY A 111 -12.27 -28.18 -6.22
CA GLY A 111 -13.44 -29.03 -6.41
C GLY A 111 -13.06 -30.44 -6.90
N ARG A 112 -13.50 -30.80 -8.11
CA ARG A 112 -13.21 -32.11 -8.74
C ARG A 112 -12.05 -32.06 -9.73
N CYS A 113 -11.39 -30.92 -9.88
CA CYS A 113 -10.25 -30.80 -10.78
C CYS A 113 -9.08 -31.65 -10.25
N PRO A 114 -8.36 -32.38 -11.11
CA PRO A 114 -7.26 -33.26 -10.70
C PRO A 114 -5.97 -32.46 -10.42
N VAL A 115 -6.07 -31.45 -9.56
CA VAL A 115 -4.94 -30.61 -9.13
C VAL A 115 -4.17 -31.34 -8.04
N LYS A 116 -2.84 -31.36 -8.14
CA LYS A 116 -1.97 -31.94 -7.12
C LYS A 116 -1.50 -30.83 -6.19
N GLU A 117 -1.41 -31.12 -4.90
CA GLU A 117 -0.88 -30.16 -3.93
C GLU A 117 0.56 -29.74 -4.28
N ALA A 118 1.36 -30.67 -4.81
CA ALA A 118 2.72 -30.39 -5.28
C ALA A 118 2.79 -29.34 -6.41
N ASP A 119 1.72 -29.16 -7.20
CA ASP A 119 1.67 -28.07 -8.19
C ASP A 119 1.37 -26.73 -7.52
N ILE A 120 0.58 -26.71 -6.46
CA ILE A 120 0.33 -25.50 -5.67
C ILE A 120 1.61 -25.08 -4.94
N GLU A 121 2.28 -26.02 -4.28
CA GLU A 121 3.55 -25.80 -3.58
C GLU A 121 4.63 -25.31 -4.55
N ALA A 122 4.79 -25.95 -5.72
CA ALA A 122 5.76 -25.50 -6.72
C ALA A 122 5.51 -24.06 -7.19
N PHE A 123 4.25 -23.66 -7.35
CA PHE A 123 3.92 -22.28 -7.71
C PHE A 123 4.18 -21.30 -6.57
N ARG A 124 3.87 -21.69 -5.32
CA ARG A 124 4.15 -20.88 -4.13
C ARG A 124 5.63 -20.60 -4.00
N ASP A 125 6.47 -21.63 -4.06
CA ASP A 125 7.94 -21.52 -3.99
C ASP A 125 8.50 -20.61 -5.09
N PHE A 126 7.92 -20.66 -6.29
CA PHE A 126 8.26 -19.76 -7.39
C PHE A 126 7.88 -18.31 -7.09
N SER A 127 6.68 -18.10 -6.55
CA SER A 127 6.07 -16.77 -6.43
C SER A 127 6.52 -15.99 -5.20
N GLU A 128 6.81 -16.67 -4.09
CA GLU A 128 7.20 -16.09 -2.79
C GLU A 128 8.34 -15.06 -2.88
N PRO A 129 9.46 -15.31 -3.58
CA PRO A 129 10.56 -14.33 -3.64
C PRO A 129 10.31 -13.17 -4.62
N LEU A 130 9.25 -13.22 -5.45
CA LEU A 130 9.11 -12.28 -6.56
C LEU A 130 8.78 -10.87 -6.11
N ASP A 131 7.99 -10.70 -5.05
CA ASP A 131 7.64 -9.36 -4.53
C ASP A 131 8.90 -8.61 -4.06
N MET A 132 9.70 -9.23 -3.20
CA MET A 132 10.99 -8.65 -2.76
C MET A 132 11.95 -8.45 -3.93
N LYS A 133 12.06 -9.39 -4.87
CA LYS A 133 12.91 -9.25 -6.05
C LYS A 133 12.52 -8.05 -6.90
N TYR A 134 11.24 -7.82 -7.15
CA TYR A 134 10.77 -6.71 -7.98
C TYR A 134 10.82 -5.38 -7.22
N HIS A 135 10.56 -5.40 -5.92
CA HIS A 135 10.80 -4.27 -5.03
C HIS A 135 12.27 -3.84 -5.10
N ASP A 136 13.22 -4.76 -4.92
CA ASP A 136 14.64 -4.46 -4.98
C ASP A 136 15.03 -3.87 -6.35
N VAL A 137 14.53 -4.40 -7.46
CA VAL A 137 14.79 -3.81 -8.79
C VAL A 137 14.27 -2.37 -8.86
N ALA A 138 13.06 -2.09 -8.36
CA ALA A 138 12.48 -0.76 -8.40
C ALA A 138 13.27 0.28 -7.58
N PHE A 139 13.88 -0.12 -6.47
CA PHE A 139 14.58 0.80 -5.55
C PHE A 139 16.10 0.80 -5.69
N SER A 140 16.71 -0.26 -6.23
CA SER A 140 18.18 -0.42 -6.29
C SER A 140 18.76 -0.42 -7.71
N ASP A 141 17.95 -0.64 -8.74
CA ASP A 141 18.41 -0.66 -10.14
C ASP A 141 17.59 0.32 -10.99
N GLU A 142 17.95 1.60 -10.89
CA GLU A 142 17.27 2.69 -11.59
C GLU A 142 17.17 2.41 -13.09
N LYS A 143 18.24 1.92 -13.72
CA LYS A 143 18.24 1.64 -15.17
C LYS A 143 17.23 0.55 -15.51
N LYS A 144 17.28 -0.58 -14.81
CA LYS A 144 16.36 -1.70 -15.07
C LYS A 144 14.92 -1.34 -14.75
N SER A 145 14.67 -0.51 -13.74
CA SER A 145 13.33 -0.01 -13.39
C SER A 145 12.70 0.85 -14.50
N TYR A 146 13.52 1.52 -15.33
CA TYR A 146 13.04 2.26 -16.51
C TYR A 146 12.92 1.39 -17.76
N ASP A 147 13.81 0.41 -17.92
CA ASP A 147 13.89 -0.42 -19.12
C ASP A 147 12.91 -1.61 -19.09
N GLU A 148 12.48 -2.07 -17.91
CA GLU A 148 11.60 -3.23 -17.74
C GLU A 148 10.37 -2.94 -16.87
N THR A 149 9.21 -3.38 -17.33
CA THR A 149 7.99 -3.41 -16.53
C THR A 149 7.96 -4.65 -15.64
N VAL A 150 7.16 -4.60 -14.55
CA VAL A 150 6.89 -5.77 -13.69
C VAL A 150 6.40 -6.96 -14.53
N LYS A 151 5.53 -6.71 -15.51
CA LYS A 151 5.06 -7.74 -16.44
C LYS A 151 6.21 -8.36 -17.24
N SER A 152 7.11 -7.56 -17.80
CA SER A 152 8.26 -8.07 -18.59
C SER A 152 9.19 -8.94 -17.75
N MET A 153 9.47 -8.53 -16.50
CA MET A 153 10.24 -9.32 -15.56
C MET A 153 9.53 -10.63 -15.21
N TYR A 154 8.23 -10.55 -14.91
CA TYR A 154 7.41 -11.71 -14.57
C TYR A 154 7.29 -12.70 -15.71
N ASP A 155 7.06 -12.25 -16.95
CA ASP A 155 6.93 -13.14 -18.10
C ASP A 155 8.22 -13.96 -18.32
N LYS A 156 9.39 -13.36 -18.09
CA LYS A 156 10.69 -14.05 -18.18
C LYS A 156 10.83 -15.10 -17.08
N ASP A 157 10.57 -14.71 -15.83
CA ASP A 157 10.67 -15.58 -14.67
C ASP A 157 9.68 -16.75 -14.76
N TYR A 158 8.44 -16.47 -15.17
CA TYR A 158 7.39 -17.46 -15.32
C TYR A 158 7.66 -18.42 -16.46
N ALA A 159 8.20 -17.94 -17.60
CA ALA A 159 8.63 -18.83 -18.68
C ALA A 159 9.76 -19.78 -18.24
N GLU A 160 10.68 -19.32 -17.38
CA GLU A 160 11.71 -20.17 -16.79
C GLU A 160 11.15 -21.21 -15.82
N PHE A 161 10.25 -20.77 -14.93
CA PHE A 161 9.53 -21.65 -14.03
C PHE A 161 8.82 -22.79 -14.77
N LEU A 162 8.11 -22.47 -15.85
CA LEU A 162 7.38 -23.47 -16.65
C LEU A 162 8.32 -24.48 -17.31
N ARG A 163 9.50 -24.05 -17.79
CA ARG A 163 10.53 -24.96 -18.31
C ARG A 163 11.04 -25.89 -17.21
N ASN A 164 11.35 -25.35 -16.04
CA ASN A 164 11.85 -26.11 -14.89
C ASN A 164 10.81 -27.13 -14.38
N GLN A 165 9.52 -26.80 -14.48
CA GLN A 165 8.42 -27.71 -14.15
C GLN A 165 8.01 -28.62 -15.31
N SER A 166 8.66 -28.57 -16.48
CA SER A 166 8.23 -29.30 -17.69
C SER A 166 6.73 -29.10 -18.00
N ALA A 167 6.25 -27.87 -17.81
CA ALA A 167 4.83 -27.50 -17.82
C ALA A 167 4.51 -26.42 -18.86
N GLU A 168 5.22 -26.43 -19.98
CA GLU A 168 5.05 -25.44 -21.05
C GLU A 168 3.69 -25.59 -21.79
N SER A 169 3.04 -26.75 -21.68
CA SER A 169 1.74 -27.05 -22.27
C SER A 169 0.92 -28.05 -21.44
N GLY A 170 -0.35 -28.24 -21.80
CA GLY A 170 -1.23 -29.25 -21.19
C GLY A 170 -1.89 -28.82 -19.88
N PHE A 171 -2.40 -29.78 -19.12
CA PHE A 171 -3.20 -29.49 -17.91
C PHE A 171 -2.39 -28.78 -16.82
N ARG A 172 -1.13 -29.17 -16.63
CA ARG A 172 -0.24 -28.56 -15.64
C ARG A 172 0.04 -27.09 -15.95
N ARG A 173 0.19 -26.73 -17.23
CA ARG A 173 0.27 -25.34 -17.70
C ARG A 173 -0.96 -24.53 -17.28
N ASN A 174 -2.16 -25.07 -17.49
CA ASN A 174 -3.41 -24.38 -17.16
C ASN A 174 -3.55 -24.11 -15.65
N ILE A 175 -3.05 -25.00 -14.79
CA ILE A 175 -3.01 -24.78 -13.34
C ILE A 175 -2.14 -23.57 -13.03
N PHE A 176 -0.90 -23.56 -13.51
CA PHE A 176 0.03 -22.46 -13.25
C PHE A 176 -0.46 -21.13 -13.84
N ASP A 177 -1.08 -21.14 -15.03
CA ASP A 177 -1.66 -19.92 -15.61
C ASP A 177 -2.80 -19.38 -14.75
N SER A 178 -3.60 -20.25 -14.15
CA SER A 178 -4.67 -19.85 -13.25
C SER A 178 -4.15 -19.26 -11.94
N LEU A 179 -3.11 -19.85 -11.36
CA LEU A 179 -2.47 -19.34 -10.14
C LEU A 179 -1.75 -18.02 -10.40
N SER A 180 -1.08 -17.91 -11.56
CA SER A 180 -0.42 -16.71 -12.06
C SER A 180 -1.35 -15.50 -12.07
N LEU A 181 -2.62 -15.66 -12.48
CA LEU A 181 -3.60 -14.57 -12.47
C LEU A 181 -3.77 -13.94 -11.06
N THR A 182 -3.68 -14.73 -9.99
CA THR A 182 -3.82 -14.22 -8.62
C THR A 182 -2.66 -13.27 -8.28
N LEU A 183 -1.43 -13.66 -8.64
CA LEU A 183 -0.25 -12.83 -8.44
C LEU A 183 -0.27 -11.56 -9.30
N ARG A 184 -0.72 -11.68 -10.55
CA ARG A 184 -0.85 -10.53 -11.47
C ARG A 184 -1.80 -9.48 -10.90
N SER A 185 -2.97 -9.92 -10.42
CA SER A 185 -3.95 -9.02 -9.82
C SER A 185 -3.40 -8.30 -8.58
N TYR A 186 -2.60 -8.97 -7.75
CA TYR A 186 -1.93 -8.30 -6.62
C TYR A 186 -1.07 -7.12 -7.08
N PHE A 187 -0.22 -7.30 -8.09
CA PHE A 187 0.59 -6.20 -8.64
C PHE A 187 -0.23 -5.09 -9.30
N GLU A 188 -1.34 -5.45 -9.96
CA GLU A 188 -2.29 -4.48 -10.56
C GLU A 188 -2.98 -3.62 -9.48
N PHE A 189 -3.38 -4.22 -8.36
CA PHE A 189 -4.11 -3.54 -7.29
C PHE A 189 -3.19 -2.73 -6.36
N GLU A 190 -2.10 -3.32 -5.86
CA GLU A 190 -1.25 -2.69 -4.84
C GLU A 190 -0.37 -1.57 -5.42
N TYR A 191 0.29 -1.85 -6.55
CA TYR A 191 1.25 -0.89 -7.10
C TYR A 191 0.63 0.10 -8.09
N ALA A 192 -0.68 -0.02 -8.35
CA ALA A 192 -1.38 0.69 -9.43
C ALA A 192 -0.60 0.66 -10.76
N ALA A 193 0.24 -0.36 -10.92
CA ALA A 193 1.10 -0.52 -12.07
C ALA A 193 0.22 -1.04 -13.19
N ARG A 194 0.20 -0.32 -14.32
CA ARG A 194 -0.39 -0.85 -15.55
C ARG A 194 0.33 -2.14 -15.89
N TRP A 195 -0.34 -3.27 -15.73
CA TRP A 195 0.19 -4.58 -16.06
C TRP A 195 0.50 -4.68 -17.55
N GLU A 196 -0.39 -4.16 -18.38
CA GLU A 196 -0.18 -3.93 -19.81
C GLU A 196 -0.07 -2.42 -20.05
N GLU A 197 0.96 -2.00 -20.81
CA GLU A 197 1.23 -0.59 -21.18
C GLU A 197 -0.03 0.18 -21.61
#